data_AF-A0A068NVB5-F1
#
_entry.id   AF-A0A068NVB5-F1
#
_cell.length_a   1.000
_cell.length_b   1.000
_cell.length_c   1.000
_cell.angle_alpha   90.00
_cell.angle_beta   90.00
_cell.angle_gamma   90.00
#
_symmetry.space_group_name_H-M   'P 1'
#
loop_
_entity.id
_entity.type
_entity.pdbx_description
1 polymer ?
#
loop_
_entity_poly.entity_id
_entity_poly.type
_entity_poly.pdbx_seq_one_letter_code
_entity_poly.pdbx_strand_id
1 'polypeptide(L)'
;MIDLAICADPAVSVLLARHPRVSRTETGDVAGIIFYQGSWRREVRVGDATAEQFGLVELMDNNPVVCADTVSVPAPVSTLALIAVGPVAWASLVQETPSVISSHAVDGGELSSFLTSAGWDGGANLHVEPVDLDGVVAITAMVEIRTPDDLDDIDALYEERFGRSFFVRRDEDSVWDPSLVRGTPYAVYRLLLAPDAPNSLLTIRVLADLKGKAGASQMVHAMNVMAGFEETLGIA
;
A
#
# COMPACT_ATOMS: atom_id res chain seq x y z
N MET A 1 -13.19 -17.54 -11.97
CA MET A 1 -13.78 -17.92 -10.67
C MET A 1 -12.65 -18.52 -9.85
N ILE A 2 -12.59 -18.22 -8.56
CA ILE A 2 -11.64 -18.80 -7.62
C ILE A 2 -12.34 -19.98 -6.94
N ASP A 3 -11.83 -21.19 -7.13
CA ASP A 3 -12.44 -22.41 -6.63
C ASP A 3 -12.21 -22.57 -5.13
N LEU A 4 -11.02 -22.18 -4.67
CA LEU A 4 -10.59 -22.24 -3.28
C LEU A 4 -9.64 -21.08 -2.98
N ALA A 5 -9.84 -20.41 -1.85
CA ALA A 5 -8.90 -19.46 -1.26
C ALA A 5 -8.55 -19.88 0.18
N ILE A 6 -7.29 -19.79 0.54
CA ILE A 6 -6.73 -20.24 1.82
C ILE A 6 -5.95 -19.08 2.44
N CYS A 7 -6.27 -18.73 3.68
CA CYS A 7 -5.58 -17.67 4.44
C CYS A 7 -5.61 -17.95 5.95
N ALA A 8 -4.65 -17.41 6.70
CA ALA A 8 -4.67 -17.45 8.17
C ALA A 8 -5.39 -16.26 8.80
N ASP A 9 -5.39 -15.09 8.13
CA ASP A 9 -5.93 -13.85 8.68
C ASP A 9 -7.48 -13.88 8.77
N PRO A 10 -8.08 -13.66 9.95
CA PRO A 10 -9.53 -13.63 10.11
C PRO A 10 -10.24 -12.52 9.33
N ALA A 11 -9.63 -11.33 9.20
CA ALA A 11 -10.21 -10.23 8.43
C ALA A 11 -10.20 -10.55 6.94
N VAL A 12 -9.13 -11.17 6.41
CA VAL A 12 -9.10 -11.67 5.03
C VAL A 12 -10.16 -12.75 4.83
N SER A 13 -10.29 -13.68 5.78
CA SER A 13 -11.31 -14.75 5.73
C SER A 13 -12.73 -14.19 5.61
N VAL A 14 -13.04 -13.11 6.34
CA VAL A 14 -14.35 -12.43 6.26
C VAL A 14 -14.60 -11.82 4.89
N LEU A 15 -13.59 -11.18 4.28
CA LEU A 15 -13.70 -10.61 2.93
C LEU A 15 -13.88 -11.71 1.88
N LEU A 16 -13.06 -12.76 1.92
CA LEU A 16 -13.12 -13.88 0.99
C LEU A 16 -14.46 -14.63 1.07
N ALA A 17 -15.03 -14.81 2.28
CA ALA A 17 -16.32 -15.46 2.46
C ALA A 17 -17.50 -14.67 1.84
N ARG A 18 -17.35 -13.36 1.66
CA ARG A 18 -18.32 -12.48 1.00
C ARG A 18 -18.01 -12.25 -0.48
N HIS A 19 -16.84 -12.69 -0.94
CA HIS A 19 -16.35 -12.40 -2.28
C HIS A 19 -17.14 -13.19 -3.34
N PRO A 20 -17.84 -12.53 -4.29
CA PRO A 20 -18.81 -13.18 -5.18
C PRO A 20 -18.17 -14.11 -6.22
N ARG A 21 -16.84 -14.12 -6.34
CA ARG A 21 -16.08 -15.01 -7.23
C ARG A 21 -15.24 -16.06 -6.51
N VAL A 22 -15.34 -16.15 -5.17
CA VAL A 22 -14.67 -17.19 -4.37
C VAL A 22 -15.71 -18.23 -3.97
N SER A 23 -15.52 -19.47 -4.39
CA SER A 23 -16.47 -20.55 -4.16
C SER A 23 -16.32 -21.20 -2.78
N ARG A 24 -15.07 -21.33 -2.30
CA ARG A 24 -14.74 -21.93 -1.01
C ARG A 24 -13.59 -21.19 -0.35
N THR A 25 -13.66 -21.06 0.96
CA THR A 25 -12.59 -20.50 1.81
C THR A 25 -12.14 -21.53 2.83
N GLU A 26 -10.85 -21.61 3.09
CA GLU A 26 -10.26 -22.46 4.13
C GLU A 26 -9.27 -21.67 4.99
N THR A 27 -9.16 -22.07 6.26
CA THR A 27 -8.13 -21.56 7.14
C THR A 27 -6.82 -22.29 6.88
N GLY A 28 -5.75 -21.54 6.65
CA GLY A 28 -4.38 -22.07 6.50
C GLY A 28 -3.41 -21.44 7.49
N ASP A 29 -2.12 -21.56 7.19
CA ASP A 29 -0.99 -21.08 7.97
C ASP A 29 -0.18 -19.97 7.27
N VAL A 30 -0.64 -19.51 6.10
CA VAL A 30 -0.01 -18.44 5.34
C VAL A 30 -0.51 -17.06 5.78
N ALA A 31 0.41 -16.10 5.89
CA ALA A 31 0.10 -14.72 6.22
C ALA A 31 -0.67 -14.00 5.09
N GLY A 32 -0.51 -14.45 3.85
CA GLY A 32 -1.22 -13.94 2.68
C GLY A 32 -2.39 -14.83 2.23
N ILE A 33 -2.55 -15.01 0.92
CA ILE A 33 -3.63 -15.79 0.31
C ILE A 33 -3.06 -16.78 -0.69
N ILE A 34 -3.32 -18.08 -0.51
CA ILE A 34 -3.16 -19.07 -1.58
C ILE A 34 -4.51 -19.27 -2.24
N PHE A 35 -4.60 -19.23 -3.57
CA PHE A 35 -5.86 -19.44 -4.27
C PHE A 35 -5.72 -20.28 -5.54
N TYR A 36 -6.83 -20.90 -5.93
CA TYR A 36 -6.91 -21.79 -7.08
C TYR A 36 -7.93 -21.26 -8.10
N GLN A 37 -7.52 -21.15 -9.36
CA GLN A 37 -8.39 -20.85 -10.51
C GLN A 37 -8.27 -21.99 -11.52
N GLY A 38 -9.20 -22.96 -11.45
CA GLY A 38 -9.07 -24.24 -12.12
C GLY A 38 -7.87 -25.02 -11.57
N SER A 39 -6.94 -25.40 -12.44
CA SER A 39 -5.68 -26.06 -12.05
C SER A 39 -4.57 -25.09 -11.64
N TRP A 40 -4.79 -23.77 -11.78
CA TRP A 40 -3.76 -22.77 -11.54
C TRP A 40 -3.73 -22.37 -10.06
N ARG A 41 -2.66 -22.77 -9.34
CA ARG A 41 -2.38 -22.34 -7.97
C ARG A 41 -1.58 -21.05 -8.00
N ARG A 42 -2.03 -20.03 -7.27
CA ARG A 42 -1.38 -18.71 -7.17
C ARG A 42 -1.35 -18.23 -5.74
N GLU A 43 -0.53 -17.22 -5.47
CA GLU A 43 -0.23 -16.79 -4.11
C GLU A 43 -0.05 -15.27 -4.01
N VAL A 44 -0.77 -14.65 -3.08
CA VAL A 44 -0.48 -13.31 -2.56
C VAL A 44 0.33 -13.49 -1.28
N ARG A 45 1.51 -12.87 -1.20
CA ARG A 45 2.38 -12.81 -0.02
C ARG A 45 2.35 -11.42 0.60
N VAL A 46 2.89 -11.29 1.80
CA VAL A 46 3.01 -10.01 2.52
C VAL A 46 4.48 -9.81 2.92
N GLY A 47 5.05 -8.67 2.55
CA GLY A 47 6.41 -8.26 2.94
C GLY A 47 7.55 -9.06 2.30
N ASP A 48 7.27 -9.92 1.32
CA ASP A 48 8.27 -10.71 0.61
C ASP A 48 8.72 -10.04 -0.70
N ALA A 49 9.83 -9.31 -0.66
CA ALA A 49 10.39 -8.64 -1.86
C ALA A 49 11.07 -9.61 -2.85
N THR A 50 11.08 -10.92 -2.56
CA THR A 50 11.63 -11.95 -3.47
C THR A 50 10.58 -12.59 -4.39
N ALA A 51 9.30 -12.20 -4.24
CA ALA A 51 8.23 -12.64 -5.12
C ALA A 51 8.44 -12.20 -6.58
N GLU A 52 7.81 -12.91 -7.51
CA GLU A 52 7.89 -12.62 -8.95
C GLU A 52 7.50 -11.18 -9.26
N GLN A 53 6.45 -10.69 -8.59
CA GLN A 53 6.06 -9.29 -8.58
C GLN A 53 5.87 -8.85 -7.13
N PHE A 54 6.30 -7.63 -6.80
CA PHE A 54 6.06 -7.06 -5.49
C PHE A 54 5.93 -5.55 -5.57
N GLY A 55 5.13 -4.97 -4.69
CA GLY A 55 4.88 -3.53 -4.64
C GLY A 55 3.50 -3.18 -4.11
N LEU A 56 3.25 -1.87 -4.03
CA LEU A 56 1.91 -1.35 -3.80
C LEU A 56 1.12 -1.45 -5.12
N VAL A 57 -0.04 -2.11 -5.10
CA VAL A 57 -0.84 -2.39 -6.30
C VAL A 57 -1.06 -1.12 -7.17
N GLU A 58 -1.33 0.03 -6.56
CA GLU A 58 -1.50 1.31 -7.26
C GLU A 58 -0.28 1.81 -8.04
N LEU A 59 0.92 1.32 -7.70
CA LEU A 59 2.18 1.72 -8.33
C LEU A 59 2.71 0.64 -9.28
N MET A 60 2.04 -0.50 -9.37
CA MET A 60 2.44 -1.63 -10.22
C MET A 60 1.74 -1.57 -11.58
N ASP A 61 2.38 -2.14 -12.60
CA ASP A 61 1.68 -2.48 -13.85
C ASP A 61 0.82 -3.73 -13.61
N ASN A 62 -0.46 -3.66 -13.93
CA ASN A 62 -1.38 -4.78 -13.78
C ASN A 62 -1.05 -5.95 -14.73
N ASN A 63 -0.45 -5.70 -15.90
CA ASN A 63 -0.18 -6.75 -16.89
C ASN A 63 0.71 -7.88 -16.35
N PRO A 64 1.90 -7.60 -15.76
CA PRO A 64 2.72 -8.65 -15.16
C PRO A 64 2.03 -9.30 -13.95
N VAL A 65 1.27 -8.53 -13.16
CA VAL A 65 0.56 -9.03 -11.96
C VAL A 65 -0.51 -10.07 -12.32
N VAL A 66 -1.28 -9.84 -13.40
CA VAL A 66 -2.31 -10.78 -13.88
C VAL A 66 -1.71 -12.13 -14.30
N CYS A 67 -0.45 -12.14 -14.76
CA CYS A 67 0.23 -13.34 -15.22
C CYS A 67 1.05 -14.05 -14.13
N ALA A 68 1.34 -13.37 -13.02
CA ALA A 68 2.25 -13.88 -12.00
C ALA A 68 1.67 -15.04 -11.18
N ASP A 69 2.52 -16.01 -10.84
CA ASP A 69 2.15 -17.08 -9.91
C ASP A 69 2.17 -16.57 -8.46
N THR A 70 3.09 -15.64 -8.17
CA THR A 70 3.27 -15.07 -6.83
C THR A 70 3.40 -13.55 -6.90
N VAL A 71 2.56 -12.85 -6.15
CA VAL A 71 2.64 -11.40 -5.95
C VAL A 71 2.81 -11.12 -4.47
N SER A 72 3.63 -10.16 -4.10
CA SER A 72 3.80 -9.74 -2.70
C SER A 72 3.38 -8.30 -2.50
N VAL A 73 2.46 -8.09 -1.57
CA VAL A 73 2.07 -6.73 -1.13
C VAL A 73 2.93 -6.30 0.06
N PRO A 74 3.18 -4.99 0.23
CA PRO A 74 3.92 -4.49 1.38
C PRO A 74 3.21 -4.78 2.70
N ALA A 75 3.99 -4.83 3.78
CA ALA A 75 3.47 -4.81 5.15
C ALA A 75 2.80 -3.45 5.46
N PRO A 76 2.09 -3.30 6.60
CA PRO A 76 1.31 -2.09 6.89
C PRO A 76 2.09 -0.77 6.75
N VAL A 77 3.26 -0.66 7.37
CA VAL A 77 4.05 0.59 7.34
C VAL A 77 4.60 0.86 5.95
N SER A 78 5.07 -0.17 5.26
CA SER A 78 5.61 -0.06 3.90
C SER A 78 4.53 0.25 2.87
N THR A 79 3.29 -0.18 3.10
CA THR A 79 2.12 0.22 2.31
C THR A 79 1.95 1.72 2.38
N LEU A 80 1.91 2.27 3.60
CA LEU A 80 1.75 3.70 3.81
C LEU A 80 2.95 4.48 3.31
N ALA A 81 4.17 3.97 3.47
CA ALA A 81 5.39 4.62 3.00
C ALA A 81 5.44 4.67 1.48
N LEU A 82 4.97 3.64 0.77
CA LEU A 82 4.82 3.66 -0.69
C LEU A 82 3.74 4.63 -1.15
N ILE A 83 2.63 4.77 -0.42
CA ILE A 83 1.65 5.84 -0.68
C ILE A 83 2.32 7.21 -0.51
N ALA A 84 3.12 7.37 0.54
CA ALA A 84 3.74 8.64 0.88
C ALA A 84 4.89 9.03 -0.06
N VAL A 85 5.79 8.12 -0.37
CA VAL A 85 7.07 8.41 -1.06
C VAL A 85 7.05 7.93 -2.51
N GLY A 86 6.22 6.93 -2.84
CA GLY A 86 6.21 6.28 -4.14
C GLY A 86 6.10 7.24 -5.34
N PRO A 87 5.16 8.20 -5.36
CA PRO A 87 5.04 9.14 -6.47
C PRO A 87 6.30 9.98 -6.72
N VAL A 88 6.91 10.53 -5.66
CA VAL A 88 8.12 11.37 -5.77
C VAL A 88 9.39 10.56 -6.01
N ALA A 89 9.46 9.32 -5.50
CA ALA A 89 10.52 8.37 -5.83
C ALA A 89 10.48 8.00 -7.32
N TRP A 90 9.31 7.65 -7.82
CA TRP A 90 9.10 7.29 -9.23
C TRP A 90 9.49 8.45 -10.16
N ALA A 91 9.17 9.69 -9.77
CA ALA A 91 9.55 10.90 -10.50
C ALA A 91 11.04 11.29 -10.33
N SER A 92 11.83 10.51 -9.60
CA SER A 92 13.25 10.80 -9.31
C SER A 92 13.48 12.17 -8.66
N LEU A 93 12.53 12.63 -7.83
CA LEU A 93 12.61 13.92 -7.15
C LEU A 93 13.30 13.84 -5.79
N VAL A 94 13.33 12.67 -5.16
CA VAL A 94 13.95 12.46 -3.84
C VAL A 94 15.46 12.77 -3.89
N GLN A 95 15.94 13.64 -3.00
CA GLN A 95 17.35 14.05 -2.95
C GLN A 95 18.15 13.32 -1.85
N GLU A 96 17.51 13.02 -0.73
CA GLU A 96 18.13 12.36 0.41
C GLU A 96 17.24 11.23 0.95
N THR A 97 17.81 10.36 1.79
CA THR A 97 17.09 9.27 2.45
C THR A 97 15.88 9.83 3.25
N PRO A 98 14.64 9.47 2.87
CA PRO A 98 13.44 9.92 3.56
C PRO A 98 13.44 9.55 5.04
N SER A 99 12.87 10.40 5.87
CA SER A 99 12.58 10.07 7.27
C SER A 99 11.11 9.66 7.40
N VAL A 100 10.86 8.47 7.95
CA VAL A 100 9.51 7.92 8.12
C VAL A 100 9.26 7.68 9.60
N ILE A 101 8.26 8.36 10.16
CA ILE A 101 7.79 8.17 11.53
C ILE A 101 6.52 7.32 11.45
N SER A 102 6.47 6.19 12.16
CA SER A 102 5.37 5.24 12.14
C SER A 102 4.76 5.02 13.52
N SER A 103 3.43 4.96 13.61
CA SER A 103 2.70 4.57 14.82
C SER A 103 2.68 3.06 15.07
N HIS A 104 3.18 2.27 14.11
CA HIS A 104 3.17 0.81 14.14
C HIS A 104 4.57 0.26 13.91
N ALA A 105 4.92 -0.83 14.60
CA ALA A 105 6.20 -1.51 14.43
C ALA A 105 6.32 -2.13 13.03
N VAL A 106 7.52 -2.13 12.47
CA VAL A 106 7.84 -2.81 11.20
C VAL A 106 9.29 -3.27 11.22
N ASP A 107 9.59 -4.27 10.40
CA ASP A 107 10.95 -4.63 10.06
C ASP A 107 11.52 -3.61 9.04
N GLY A 108 12.54 -2.85 9.44
CA GLY A 108 13.15 -1.83 8.57
C GLY A 108 13.76 -2.37 7.27
N GLY A 109 14.09 -3.68 7.20
CA GLY A 109 14.60 -4.31 5.99
C GLY A 109 13.55 -4.44 4.88
N GLU A 110 12.28 -4.65 5.26
CA GLU A 110 11.17 -4.78 4.32
C GLU A 110 10.83 -3.44 3.65
N LEU A 111 10.76 -2.34 4.42
CA LEU A 111 10.52 -1.01 3.89
C LEU A 111 11.50 -0.62 2.79
N SER A 112 12.80 -0.80 3.04
CA SER A 112 13.84 -0.45 2.06
C SER A 112 13.66 -1.26 0.77
N SER A 113 13.35 -2.54 0.89
CA SER A 113 13.13 -3.41 -0.27
C SER A 113 11.92 -2.97 -1.08
N PHE A 114 10.81 -2.61 -0.44
CA PHE A 114 9.61 -2.17 -1.14
C PHE A 114 9.75 -0.80 -1.79
N LEU A 115 10.53 0.13 -1.22
CA LEU A 115 10.84 1.41 -1.88
C LEU A 115 11.56 1.22 -3.23
N THR A 116 12.35 0.15 -3.39
CA THR A 116 12.98 -0.15 -4.69
C THR A 116 11.96 -0.43 -5.79
N SER A 117 10.77 -0.97 -5.45
CA SER A 117 9.69 -1.18 -6.42
C SER A 117 9.14 0.14 -6.97
N ALA A 118 9.31 1.24 -6.24
CA ALA A 118 8.96 2.60 -6.67
C ALA A 118 10.15 3.36 -7.27
N GLY A 119 11.29 2.70 -7.50
CA GLY A 119 12.49 3.29 -8.10
C GLY A 119 13.44 3.98 -7.11
N TRP A 120 13.29 3.77 -5.79
CA TRP A 120 14.17 4.32 -4.77
C TRP A 120 14.98 3.24 -4.03
N ASP A 121 16.30 3.27 -4.19
CA ASP A 121 17.23 2.31 -3.57
C ASP A 121 17.91 2.81 -2.30
N GLY A 122 17.77 4.10 -1.98
CA GLY A 122 18.38 4.74 -0.81
C GLY A 122 17.74 4.42 0.55
N GLY A 123 16.73 3.53 0.58
CA GLY A 123 16.03 3.12 1.81
C GLY A 123 15.29 4.26 2.51
N ALA A 124 15.02 4.12 3.81
CA ALA A 124 14.42 5.16 4.64
C ALA A 124 14.92 5.11 6.09
N ASN A 125 15.05 6.27 6.72
CA ASN A 125 15.28 6.41 8.14
C ASN A 125 13.96 6.21 8.89
N LEU A 126 13.75 4.99 9.39
CA LEU A 126 12.53 4.62 10.10
C LEU A 126 12.63 4.94 11.59
N HIS A 127 11.69 5.72 12.08
CA HIS A 127 11.44 5.98 13.49
C HIS A 127 10.08 5.38 13.88
N VAL A 128 10.07 4.52 14.89
CA VAL A 128 8.83 3.90 15.37
C VAL A 128 8.46 4.54 16.70
N GLU A 129 7.27 5.15 16.74
CA GLU A 129 6.65 5.70 17.94
C GLU A 129 5.31 4.98 18.15
N PRO A 130 5.29 3.81 18.81
CA PRO A 130 4.06 3.02 18.91
C PRO A 130 2.96 3.81 19.62
N VAL A 131 1.83 3.98 18.93
CA VAL A 131 0.62 4.59 19.49
C VAL A 131 -0.54 3.66 19.16
N ASP A 132 -1.34 3.31 20.17
CA ASP A 132 -2.56 2.56 19.95
C ASP A 132 -3.62 3.47 19.33
N LEU A 133 -3.84 3.29 18.02
CA LEU A 133 -4.87 3.97 17.26
C LEU A 133 -6.05 3.03 16.97
N ASP A 134 -6.23 1.99 17.78
CA ASP A 134 -7.31 1.00 17.70
C ASP A 134 -7.38 0.37 16.30
N GLY A 135 -6.28 -0.22 15.84
CA GLY A 135 -6.21 -0.92 14.55
C GLY A 135 -5.98 -0.03 13.32
N VAL A 136 -5.74 1.27 13.50
CA VAL A 136 -5.28 2.17 12.44
C VAL A 136 -3.76 2.33 12.50
N VAL A 137 -3.11 2.41 11.33
CA VAL A 137 -1.70 2.78 11.21
C VAL A 137 -1.62 4.21 10.69
N ALA A 138 -0.74 4.99 11.30
CA ALA A 138 -0.38 6.32 10.85
C ALA A 138 1.11 6.36 10.53
N ILE A 139 1.47 7.04 9.43
CA ILE A 139 2.85 7.47 9.22
C ILE A 139 2.91 8.95 8.90
N THR A 140 4.07 9.54 9.16
CA THR A 140 4.51 10.80 8.56
C THR A 140 5.84 10.56 7.86
N ALA A 141 5.90 10.80 6.56
CA ALA A 141 7.13 10.80 5.78
C ALA A 141 7.58 12.25 5.56
N MET A 142 8.87 12.50 5.74
CA MET A 142 9.54 13.75 5.41
C MET A 142 10.57 13.46 4.34
N VAL A 143 10.43 14.13 3.20
CA VAL A 143 11.19 13.88 1.99
C VAL A 143 11.79 15.20 1.52
N GLU A 144 13.11 15.27 1.43
CA GLU A 144 13.75 16.34 0.67
C GLU A 144 13.60 16.03 -0.82
N ILE A 145 12.95 16.94 -1.54
CA ILE A 145 12.74 16.83 -2.97
C ILE A 145 13.42 17.98 -3.70
N ARG A 146 13.87 17.74 -4.93
CA ARG A 146 14.24 18.84 -5.82
C ARG A 146 13.04 19.74 -6.00
N THR A 147 13.20 21.05 -5.78
CA THR A 147 12.11 22.00 -5.95
C THR A 147 11.69 22.01 -7.42
N PRO A 148 10.43 21.68 -7.75
CA PRO A 148 9.93 21.77 -9.11
C PRO A 148 9.80 23.23 -9.53
N ASP A 149 9.78 23.49 -10.84
CA ASP A 149 9.57 24.84 -11.36
C ASP A 149 8.14 25.33 -11.07
N ASP A 150 7.17 24.40 -11.02
CA ASP A 150 5.79 24.62 -10.59
C ASP A 150 5.46 23.73 -9.38
N LEU A 151 4.98 24.32 -8.28
CA LEU A 151 4.66 23.55 -7.07
C LEU A 151 3.43 22.65 -7.26
N ASP A 152 2.54 22.99 -8.20
CA ASP A 152 1.37 22.20 -8.55
C ASP A 152 1.76 20.87 -9.22
N ASP A 153 3.00 20.74 -9.72
CA ASP A 153 3.52 19.48 -10.25
C ASP A 153 3.53 18.37 -9.20
N ILE A 154 3.72 18.71 -7.91
CA ILE A 154 3.65 17.72 -6.83
C ILE A 154 2.23 17.18 -6.71
N ASP A 155 1.21 18.05 -6.76
CA ASP A 155 -0.18 17.62 -6.71
C ASP A 155 -0.55 16.76 -7.92
N ALA A 156 -0.10 17.16 -9.10
CA ALA A 156 -0.29 16.41 -10.34
C ALA A 156 0.34 15.01 -10.29
N LEU A 157 1.53 14.86 -9.69
CA LEU A 157 2.20 13.57 -9.53
C LEU A 157 1.39 12.59 -8.67
N TYR A 158 0.83 13.05 -7.55
CA TYR A 158 -0.01 12.19 -6.71
C TYR A 158 -1.35 11.90 -7.38
N GLU A 159 -1.93 12.86 -8.10
CA GLU A 159 -3.17 12.65 -8.87
C GLU A 159 -2.97 11.63 -10.00
N GLU A 160 -1.83 11.66 -10.69
CA GLU A 160 -1.50 10.68 -11.74
C GLU A 160 -1.48 9.25 -11.18
N ARG A 161 -0.97 9.07 -9.95
CA ARG A 161 -0.83 7.76 -9.31
C ARG A 161 -2.10 7.30 -8.60
N PHE A 162 -2.80 8.21 -7.92
CA PHE A 162 -3.89 7.85 -7.01
C PHE A 162 -5.25 8.44 -7.38
N GLY A 163 -5.35 9.37 -8.34
CA GLY A 163 -6.61 10.00 -8.75
C GLY A 163 -7.67 9.01 -9.27
N ARG A 164 -7.20 7.85 -9.76
CA ARG A 164 -8.05 6.74 -10.20
C ARG A 164 -8.03 5.53 -9.25
N SER A 165 -7.35 5.63 -8.12
CA SER A 165 -7.32 4.56 -7.12
C SER A 165 -8.69 4.43 -6.47
N PHE A 166 -9.13 3.19 -6.26
CA PHE A 166 -10.32 2.91 -5.47
C PHE A 166 -10.08 3.07 -3.96
N PHE A 167 -8.82 2.90 -3.53
CA PHE A 167 -8.47 2.68 -2.13
C PHE A 167 -7.51 3.72 -1.54
N VAL A 168 -6.86 4.55 -2.35
CA VAL A 168 -5.97 5.63 -1.89
C VAL A 168 -6.58 6.97 -2.24
N ARG A 169 -6.72 7.87 -1.26
CA ARG A 169 -7.44 9.13 -1.44
C ARG A 169 -6.68 10.29 -0.80
N ARG A 170 -6.76 11.46 -1.43
CA ARG A 170 -6.36 12.71 -0.81
C ARG A 170 -7.50 13.24 0.07
N ASP A 171 -7.18 13.71 1.27
CA ASP A 171 -8.13 14.39 2.17
C ASP A 171 -7.40 15.55 2.82
N GLU A 172 -7.73 16.80 2.50
CA GLU A 172 -7.06 17.99 3.08
C GLU A 172 -7.86 18.62 4.23
N ASP A 173 -9.19 18.50 4.20
CA ASP A 173 -10.08 19.34 5.00
C ASP A 173 -10.58 18.68 6.30
N SER A 174 -10.57 17.36 6.39
CA SER A 174 -11.18 16.67 7.53
C SER A 174 -10.32 16.82 8.80
N VAL A 175 -10.86 16.43 9.96
CA VAL A 175 -10.02 16.27 11.17
C VAL A 175 -9.11 15.07 10.97
N TRP A 176 -7.80 15.26 11.14
CA TRP A 176 -6.82 14.18 10.93
C TRP A 176 -6.74 13.25 12.14
N ASP A 177 -7.65 12.29 12.19
CA ASP A 177 -7.71 11.28 13.25
C ASP A 177 -8.12 9.90 12.71
N PRO A 178 -7.96 8.82 13.50
CA PRO A 178 -8.22 7.46 13.05
C PRO A 178 -9.63 7.20 12.49
N SER A 179 -10.64 8.00 12.84
CA SER A 179 -12.01 7.82 12.35
C SER A 179 -12.16 7.99 10.84
N LEU A 180 -11.20 8.66 10.17
CA LEU A 180 -11.21 8.83 8.71
C LEU A 180 -11.16 7.51 7.94
N VAL A 181 -10.50 6.50 8.50
CA VAL A 181 -10.19 5.25 7.78
C VAL A 181 -10.66 4.00 8.52
N ARG A 182 -10.99 4.13 9.81
CA ARG A 182 -11.40 3.01 10.68
C ARG A 182 -12.52 2.18 10.06
N GLY A 183 -12.28 0.87 9.94
CA GLY A 183 -13.22 -0.10 9.38
C GLY A 183 -13.50 0.09 7.89
N THR A 184 -12.73 0.92 7.18
CA THR A 184 -12.86 1.16 5.75
C THR A 184 -11.69 0.52 4.98
N PRO A 185 -11.85 0.22 3.68
CA PRO A 185 -10.76 -0.31 2.87
C PRO A 185 -9.79 0.79 2.39
N TYR A 186 -9.92 2.02 2.89
CA TYR A 186 -9.21 3.18 2.36
C TYR A 186 -7.92 3.48 3.11
N ALA A 187 -6.97 4.05 2.39
CA ALA A 187 -5.92 4.90 2.92
C ALA A 187 -6.18 6.34 2.51
N VAL A 188 -5.90 7.27 3.43
CA VAL A 188 -5.97 8.72 3.16
C VAL A 188 -4.60 9.35 3.33
N TYR A 189 -4.27 10.33 2.49
CA TYR A 189 -3.02 11.08 2.58
C TYR A 189 -3.21 12.61 2.52
N ARG A 190 -2.24 13.34 3.08
CA ARG A 190 -2.10 14.81 3.01
C ARG A 190 -0.69 15.21 2.61
N LEU A 191 -0.60 16.26 1.81
CA LEU A 191 0.67 16.85 1.38
C LEU A 191 0.87 18.21 2.03
N LEU A 192 1.98 18.40 2.73
CA LEU A 192 2.44 19.69 3.20
C LEU A 192 3.81 19.98 2.58
N LEU A 193 3.87 21.00 1.72
CA LEU A 193 5.10 21.44 1.10
C LEU A 193 5.64 22.69 1.80
N ALA A 194 6.90 22.64 2.22
CA ALA A 194 7.67 23.80 2.64
C ALA A 194 8.68 24.14 1.52
N PRO A 195 8.37 25.11 0.65
CA PRO A 195 9.20 25.43 -0.50
C PRO A 195 10.51 26.10 -0.09
N ASP A 196 11.62 25.69 -0.70
CA ASP A 196 12.95 26.32 -0.59
C ASP A 196 13.76 26.08 -1.89
N ALA A 197 14.98 26.60 -2.00
CA ALA A 197 15.82 26.44 -3.18
C ALA A 197 17.28 26.07 -2.82
N PRO A 198 17.86 25.03 -3.46
CA PRO A 198 17.33 24.30 -4.63
C PRO A 198 16.37 23.15 -4.29
N ASN A 199 16.19 22.83 -3.01
CA ASN A 199 15.42 21.68 -2.55
C ASN A 199 14.30 22.14 -1.61
N SER A 200 13.17 21.45 -1.63
CA SER A 200 12.01 21.71 -0.78
C SER A 200 11.76 20.52 0.12
N LEU A 201 11.13 20.76 1.27
CA LEU A 201 10.73 19.69 2.18
C LEU A 201 9.25 19.35 1.96
N LEU A 202 9.00 18.13 1.51
CA LEU A 202 7.66 17.57 1.40
C LEU A 202 7.37 16.68 2.61
N THR A 203 6.33 17.03 3.36
CA THR A 203 5.80 16.23 4.47
C THR A 203 4.52 15.56 4.02
N ILE A 204 4.47 14.23 4.09
CA ILE A 204 3.30 13.43 3.72
C ILE A 204 2.80 12.67 4.92
N ARG A 205 1.52 12.84 5.26
CA ARG A 205 0.87 12.06 6.33
C ARG A 205 -0.04 11.05 5.67
N VAL A 206 -0.03 9.81 6.17
CA VAL A 206 -0.91 8.75 5.66
C VAL A 206 -1.56 8.00 6.83
N LEU A 207 -2.84 7.68 6.69
CA LEU A 207 -3.61 6.84 7.61
C LEU A 207 -4.25 5.68 6.84
N ALA A 208 -4.26 4.48 7.43
CA ALA A 208 -5.12 3.40 6.95
C ALA A 208 -5.44 2.37 8.05
N ASP A 209 -6.54 1.66 7.91
CA ASP A 209 -6.93 0.56 8.81
C ASP A 209 -6.16 -0.74 8.49
N LEU A 210 -5.74 -1.49 9.52
CA LEU A 210 -5.06 -2.79 9.39
C LEU A 210 -5.92 -3.88 8.74
N LYS A 211 -7.25 -3.81 8.89
CA LYS A 211 -8.21 -4.64 8.16
C LYS A 211 -8.55 -4.03 6.78
N GLY A 212 -8.24 -2.75 6.61
CA GLY A 212 -8.37 -1.99 5.38
C GLY A 212 -7.14 -2.07 4.48
N LYS A 213 -6.77 -0.91 3.92
CA LYS A 213 -5.65 -0.78 2.97
C LYS A 213 -4.29 -1.17 3.55
N ALA A 214 -4.10 -1.12 4.86
CA ALA A 214 -2.84 -1.54 5.48
C ALA A 214 -2.75 -3.05 5.73
N GLY A 215 -3.75 -3.85 5.34
CA GLY A 215 -3.69 -5.31 5.51
C GLY A 215 -4.73 -6.07 4.70
N ALA A 216 -5.83 -6.49 5.31
CA ALA A 216 -6.72 -7.49 4.69
C ALA A 216 -7.29 -7.07 3.32
N SER A 217 -7.72 -5.82 3.18
CA SER A 217 -8.25 -5.34 1.90
C SER A 217 -7.18 -5.28 0.81
N GLN A 218 -5.93 -4.95 1.17
CA GLN A 218 -4.78 -4.94 0.25
C GLN A 218 -4.50 -6.34 -0.33
N MET A 219 -4.59 -7.38 0.50
CA MET A 219 -4.38 -8.75 0.04
C MET A 219 -5.46 -9.20 -0.94
N VAL A 220 -6.73 -8.89 -0.66
CA VAL A 220 -7.84 -9.21 -1.56
C VAL A 220 -7.77 -8.38 -2.84
N HIS A 221 -7.32 -7.12 -2.75
CA HIS A 221 -7.10 -6.25 -3.90
C HIS A 221 -6.06 -6.84 -4.86
N ALA A 222 -4.91 -7.26 -4.33
CA ALA A 222 -3.89 -7.94 -5.13
C ALA A 222 -4.41 -9.27 -5.73
N MET A 223 -5.16 -10.06 -4.97
CA MET A 223 -5.79 -11.28 -5.48
C MET A 223 -6.76 -10.99 -6.65
N ASN A 224 -7.54 -9.91 -6.56
CA ASN A 224 -8.45 -9.50 -7.63
C ASN A 224 -7.71 -9.12 -8.91
N VAL A 225 -6.65 -8.31 -8.78
CA VAL A 225 -5.81 -7.94 -9.93
C VAL A 225 -5.18 -9.19 -10.54
N MET A 226 -4.58 -10.06 -9.72
CA MET A 226 -4.04 -11.33 -10.18
C MET A 226 -5.08 -12.13 -10.97
N ALA A 227 -6.28 -12.32 -10.43
CA ALA A 227 -7.35 -13.09 -11.05
C ALA A 227 -8.02 -12.41 -12.27
N GLY A 228 -7.65 -11.17 -12.60
CA GLY A 228 -8.27 -10.38 -13.67
C GLY A 228 -9.71 -9.97 -13.35
N PHE A 229 -10.04 -9.79 -12.06
CA PHE A 229 -11.34 -9.30 -11.61
C PHE A 229 -11.34 -7.78 -11.46
N GLU A 230 -12.54 -7.22 -11.23
CA GLU A 230 -12.65 -5.84 -10.77
C GLU A 230 -11.96 -5.69 -9.41
N GLU A 231 -11.14 -4.64 -9.25
CA GLU A 231 -10.27 -4.44 -8.09
C GLU A 231 -11.05 -4.36 -6.76
N THR A 232 -12.26 -3.79 -6.79
CA THR A 232 -13.13 -3.53 -5.63
C THR A 232 -13.90 -4.76 -5.13
N LEU A 233 -13.90 -5.84 -5.91
CA LEU A 233 -14.80 -6.96 -5.72
C LEU A 233 -14.59 -7.63 -4.36
N GLY A 234 -15.65 -7.77 -3.56
CA GLY A 234 -15.61 -8.39 -2.23
C GLY A 234 -14.84 -7.62 -1.15
N ILE A 235 -14.47 -6.37 -1.40
CA ILE A 235 -13.82 -5.47 -0.43
C ILE A 235 -14.76 -4.36 0.04
N ALA A 236 -15.51 -3.76 -0.88
CA ALA A 236 -16.44 -2.65 -0.65
C ALA A 236 -17.87 -3.11 -0.32
#